data_AF-A0A179F694-F1
#
_entry.id   AF-A0A179F694-F1
#
_cell.length_a   1.000
_cell.length_b   1.000
_cell.length_c   1.000
_cell.angle_alpha   90.00
_cell.angle_beta   90.00
_cell.angle_gamma   90.00
#
_symmetry.space_group_name_H-M   'P 1'
#
loop_
_entity.id
_entity.type
_entity.pdbx_description
1 polymer ?
#
loop_
_entity_poly.entity_id
_entity_poly.type
_entity_poly.pdbx_seq_one_letter_code
_entity_poly.pdbx_strand_id
1 'polypeptide(L)'
;MSQRFGASSLHQRDSRSALFEGYDDHNHSQTPREYSPNPYSPSYAYAKANGGYRSATPNKRGQYSDAVLNELESQNDEQVAGILGKVRTLKDMTVAIGDEIRESSALADKMNDAFDSTRVRLRGTMNRMMVMAERTGVGWKVWLLFFAAVGMLFFYVWLF
;
A
#
# COMPACT_ATOMS: atom_id res chain seq x y z
N MET A 1 34.69 -15.27 -34.05
CA MET A 1 33.29 -15.72 -33.96
C MET A 1 32.73 -15.27 -32.63
N SER A 2 31.70 -14.45 -32.66
CA SER A 2 31.03 -13.78 -31.54
C SER A 2 29.92 -14.66 -30.96
N GLN A 3 29.84 -14.76 -29.63
CA GLN A 3 28.71 -15.33 -28.89
C GLN A 3 28.48 -14.39 -27.68
N ARG A 4 27.79 -13.26 -27.86
CA ARG A 4 26.34 -13.01 -27.80
C ARG A 4 25.73 -13.38 -26.43
N PHE A 5 25.61 -12.32 -25.61
CA PHE A 5 24.85 -12.14 -24.37
C PHE A 5 23.98 -13.32 -23.90
N GLY A 6 24.25 -13.80 -22.68
CA GLY A 6 23.34 -14.65 -21.91
C GLY A 6 22.08 -13.89 -21.55
N ALA A 7 20.93 -14.56 -21.71
CA ALA A 7 19.61 -14.00 -21.50
C ALA A 7 19.45 -13.53 -20.04
N SER A 8 19.18 -12.24 -19.88
CA SER A 8 18.69 -11.62 -18.66
C SER A 8 17.31 -12.20 -18.31
N SER A 9 17.24 -13.10 -17.33
CA SER A 9 15.98 -13.47 -16.66
C SER A 9 15.57 -12.35 -15.69
N LEU A 10 15.13 -11.24 -16.26
CA LEU A 10 14.53 -10.12 -15.55
C LEU A 10 13.02 -10.40 -15.44
N HIS A 11 12.62 -11.02 -14.33
CA HIS A 11 11.30 -10.88 -13.69
C HIS A 11 11.20 -11.89 -12.55
N GLN A 12 11.78 -11.53 -11.42
CA GLN A 12 11.26 -12.01 -10.14
C GLN A 12 10.09 -11.08 -9.81
N ARG A 13 8.90 -11.43 -10.32
CA ARG A 13 7.66 -10.72 -9.97
C ARG A 13 7.39 -10.97 -8.48
N ASP A 14 7.44 -9.90 -7.71
CA ASP A 14 7.28 -9.91 -6.26
C ASP A 14 5.94 -10.53 -5.83
N SER A 15 5.97 -11.37 -4.78
CA SER A 15 4.78 -11.92 -4.10
C SER A 15 3.81 -10.85 -3.62
N ARG A 16 4.26 -9.58 -3.55
CA ARG A 16 3.41 -8.42 -3.27
C ARG A 16 2.41 -8.11 -4.38
N SER A 17 2.75 -8.39 -5.64
CA SER A 17 1.85 -8.11 -6.78
C SER A 17 0.67 -9.08 -6.88
N ALA A 18 0.80 -10.30 -6.34
CA ALA A 18 -0.30 -11.27 -6.28
C ALA A 18 -1.40 -10.89 -5.28
N LEU A 19 -1.08 -10.05 -4.28
CA LEU A 19 -2.04 -9.57 -3.28
C LEU A 19 -2.96 -8.47 -3.82
N PHE A 20 -2.61 -7.85 -4.95
CA PHE A 20 -3.36 -6.76 -5.58
C PHE A 20 -4.02 -7.15 -6.91
N GLU A 21 -3.87 -8.40 -7.36
CA GLU A 21 -4.40 -8.90 -8.64
C GLU A 21 -5.94 -8.96 -8.70
N GLY A 22 -6.62 -8.88 -7.56
CA GLY A 22 -8.09 -8.86 -7.48
C GLY A 22 -8.74 -7.48 -7.60
N TYR A 23 -7.96 -6.41 -7.79
CA TYR A 23 -8.47 -5.03 -7.75
C TYR A 23 -8.49 -4.30 -9.11
N ASP A 24 -8.23 -4.99 -10.22
CA ASP A 24 -8.33 -4.40 -11.54
C ASP A 24 -9.81 -4.09 -11.90
N ASP A 25 -10.10 -2.80 -11.85
CA ASP A 25 -11.36 -2.13 -12.17
C ASP A 25 -11.72 -2.33 -13.65
N HIS A 26 -12.64 -3.25 -13.92
CA HIS A 26 -13.32 -3.36 -15.20
C HIS A 26 -14.60 -2.50 -15.19
N ASN A 27 -14.47 -1.19 -14.99
CA ASN A 27 -15.53 -0.22 -15.28
C ASN A 27 -15.37 0.35 -16.69
N HIS A 28 -15.59 -0.49 -17.70
CA HIS A 28 -15.99 0.01 -19.01
C HIS A 28 -17.43 0.49 -18.92
N SER A 29 -17.58 1.80 -18.74
CA SER A 29 -18.84 2.53 -18.82
C SER A 29 -19.35 2.52 -20.26
N GLN A 30 -20.06 1.44 -20.63
CA GLN A 30 -20.95 1.45 -21.79
C GLN A 30 -22.26 2.11 -21.38
N THR A 31 -22.40 3.40 -21.71
CA THR A 31 -23.69 4.09 -21.67
C THR A 31 -24.55 3.58 -22.83
N PRO A 32 -25.74 3.01 -22.59
CA PRO A 32 -26.68 2.77 -23.68
C PRO A 32 -27.24 4.13 -24.11
N ARG A 33 -26.97 4.54 -25.34
CA ARG A 33 -27.69 5.66 -25.96
C ARG A 33 -29.13 5.21 -26.20
N GLU A 34 -30.02 5.57 -25.29
CA GLU A 34 -31.46 5.42 -25.44
C GLU A 34 -31.96 6.34 -26.57
N TYR A 35 -32.38 5.69 -27.66
CA TYR A 35 -33.19 6.32 -28.71
C TYR A 35 -34.59 6.56 -28.13
N SER A 36 -34.97 7.84 -28.01
CA SER A 36 -36.32 8.24 -27.63
C SER A 36 -37.25 8.23 -28.84
N PRO A 37 -38.39 7.54 -28.76
CA PRO A 37 -39.58 8.00 -29.45
C PRO A 37 -40.75 8.13 -28.45
N ASN A 38 -41.18 9.37 -28.22
CA ASN A 38 -42.55 9.67 -27.80
C ASN A 38 -43.32 10.11 -29.08
N PRO A 39 -44.67 10.12 -29.17
CA PRO A 39 -45.69 9.88 -28.14
C PRO A 39 -46.95 9.10 -28.64
N TYR A 40 -47.90 8.85 -27.71
CA TYR A 40 -49.30 8.43 -27.95
C TYR A 40 -49.60 6.98 -28.39
N SER A 41 -49.98 6.12 -27.43
CA SER A 41 -51.05 5.14 -27.63
C SER A 41 -51.57 4.59 -26.28
N PRO A 42 -52.86 4.73 -25.95
CA PRO A 42 -53.46 4.10 -24.78
C PRO A 42 -53.96 2.70 -25.15
N SER A 43 -53.38 1.66 -24.56
CA SER A 43 -53.98 0.33 -24.61
C SER A 43 -53.84 -0.41 -23.28
N TYR A 44 -54.99 -0.89 -22.85
CA TYR A 44 -55.29 -1.54 -21.59
C TYR A 44 -54.66 -2.92 -21.51
N ALA A 45 -54.40 -3.33 -20.26
CA ALA A 45 -54.18 -4.69 -19.81
C ALA A 45 -52.90 -5.36 -20.34
N TYR A 46 -51.99 -5.66 -19.42
CA TYR A 46 -51.91 -7.01 -18.85
C TYR A 46 -50.94 -6.94 -17.67
N ALA A 47 -51.43 -7.40 -16.52
CA ALA A 47 -50.66 -7.52 -15.29
C ALA A 47 -49.50 -8.49 -15.52
N LYS A 48 -48.30 -7.95 -15.78
CA LYS A 48 -47.06 -8.69 -15.60
C LYS A 48 -46.62 -8.46 -14.17
N ALA A 49 -46.91 -9.44 -13.31
CA ALA A 49 -46.31 -9.55 -11.99
C ALA A 49 -44.79 -9.62 -12.17
N ASN A 50 -44.14 -8.47 -12.06
CA ASN A 50 -42.71 -8.35 -11.97
C ASN A 50 -42.46 -7.77 -10.58
N GLY A 51 -41.71 -8.49 -9.75
CA GLY A 51 -41.46 -8.20 -8.33
C GLY A 51 -40.68 -6.91 -8.10
N GLY A 52 -41.31 -5.79 -8.42
CA GLY A 52 -40.85 -4.45 -8.10
C GLY A 52 -41.74 -3.87 -7.00
N TYR A 53 -41.09 -3.21 -6.04
CA TYR A 53 -41.69 -2.47 -4.93
C TYR A 53 -42.96 -1.73 -5.38
N ARG A 54 -44.11 -2.16 -4.87
CA ARG A 54 -45.37 -1.44 -5.09
C ARG A 54 -45.36 -0.20 -4.21
N SER A 55 -45.26 0.97 -4.84
CA SER A 55 -45.40 2.23 -4.12
C SER A 55 -46.77 2.27 -3.43
N ALA A 56 -46.76 2.44 -2.10
CA ALA A 56 -47.97 2.46 -1.29
C ALA A 56 -48.76 3.74 -1.58
N THR A 57 -49.59 3.68 -2.63
CA THR A 57 -50.50 4.76 -2.95
C THR A 57 -51.69 4.66 -1.99
N PRO A 58 -51.95 5.71 -1.17
CA PRO A 58 -53.08 5.71 -0.25
C PRO A 58 -54.38 5.57 -1.04
N ASN A 59 -55.37 4.88 -0.48
CA ASN A 59 -56.70 4.91 -1.07
C ASN A 59 -57.27 6.35 -1.01
N LYS A 60 -58.38 6.63 -1.71
CA LYS A 60 -59.02 7.97 -1.72
C LYS A 60 -59.42 8.53 -0.34
N ARG A 61 -59.26 7.76 0.74
CA ARG A 61 -59.51 8.13 2.15
C ARG A 61 -58.21 8.23 2.98
N GLY A 62 -57.04 8.14 2.34
CA GLY A 62 -55.74 8.23 3.01
C GLY A 62 -55.35 6.99 3.83
N GLN A 63 -56.06 5.87 3.66
CA GLN A 63 -55.80 4.64 4.43
C GLN A 63 -54.85 3.74 3.65
N TYR A 64 -53.74 3.38 4.29
CA TYR A 64 -52.84 2.35 3.80
C TYR A 64 -53.42 0.99 4.15
N SER A 65 -53.41 0.04 3.22
CA SER A 65 -53.84 -1.33 3.50
C SER A 65 -52.84 -1.99 4.46
N ASP A 66 -53.34 -2.61 5.52
CA ASP A 66 -52.56 -3.29 6.57
C ASP A 66 -51.51 -4.25 6.00
N ALA A 67 -51.87 -5.03 4.98
CA ALA A 67 -50.95 -5.92 4.27
C ALA A 67 -49.79 -5.20 3.55
N VAL A 68 -49.99 -3.96 3.09
CA VAL A 68 -48.92 -3.16 2.46
C VAL A 68 -48.04 -2.51 3.53
N LEU A 69 -48.62 -2.09 4.66
CA LEU A 69 -47.84 -1.60 5.81
C LEU A 69 -46.96 -2.70 6.38
N ASN A 70 -47.50 -3.91 6.54
CA ASN A 70 -46.76 -5.07 7.02
C ASN A 70 -45.62 -5.47 6.07
N GLU A 71 -45.85 -5.41 4.75
CA GLU A 71 -44.83 -5.65 3.73
C GLU A 71 -43.72 -4.57 3.74
N LEU A 72 -44.07 -3.30 3.95
CA LEU A 72 -43.11 -2.20 4.10
C LEU A 72 -42.28 -2.33 5.38
N GLU A 73 -42.91 -2.78 6.48
CA GLU A 73 -42.24 -3.05 7.75
C GLU A 73 -41.32 -4.26 7.66
N SER A 74 -41.76 -5.37 7.06
CA SER A 74 -40.93 -6.56 6.87
C SER A 74 -39.72 -6.30 5.98
N GLN A 75 -39.87 -5.45 4.95
CA GLN A 75 -38.74 -5.00 4.13
C GLN A 75 -37.79 -4.09 4.90
N ASN A 76 -38.34 -3.22 5.76
CA ASN A 76 -37.51 -2.38 6.61
C ASN A 76 -36.69 -3.24 7.57
N ASP A 77 -37.28 -4.25 8.21
CA ASP A 77 -36.60 -5.19 9.10
C ASP A 77 -35.50 -5.99 8.40
N GLU A 78 -35.76 -6.45 7.16
CA GLU A 78 -34.74 -7.14 6.35
C GLU A 78 -33.58 -6.20 5.99
N GLN A 79 -33.88 -4.94 5.63
CA GLN A 79 -32.88 -3.93 5.34
C GLN A 79 -32.08 -3.53 6.59
N VAL A 80 -32.74 -3.39 7.75
CA VAL A 80 -32.12 -3.09 9.05
C VAL A 80 -31.23 -4.24 9.49
N ALA A 81 -31.64 -5.49 9.31
CA ALA A 81 -30.79 -6.66 9.57
C ALA A 81 -29.54 -6.65 8.68
N GLY A 82 -29.68 -6.29 7.40
CA GLY A 82 -28.57 -6.10 6.49
C GLY A 82 -27.61 -4.97 6.90
N ILE A 83 -28.14 -3.83 7.35
CA ILE A 83 -27.34 -2.70 7.84
C ILE A 83 -26.61 -3.07 9.14
N LEU A 84 -27.28 -3.73 10.08
CA LEU A 84 -26.71 -4.21 11.33
C LEU A 84 -25.53 -5.18 11.07
N GLY A 85 -25.67 -6.06 10.07
CA GLY A 85 -24.60 -6.93 9.59
C GLY A 85 -23.37 -6.13 9.12
N LYS A 86 -23.59 -5.13 8.25
CA LYS A 86 -22.52 -4.23 7.76
C LYS A 86 -21.83 -3.45 8.88
N VAL A 87 -22.60 -2.96 9.86
CA VAL A 87 -22.05 -2.23 11.03
C VAL A 87 -21.20 -3.14 11.91
N ARG A 88 -21.59 -4.41 12.09
CA ARG A 88 -20.77 -5.40 12.81
C ARG A 88 -19.44 -5.61 12.10
N THR A 89 -19.45 -5.80 10.78
CA THR A 89 -18.20 -5.95 10.01
C THR A 89 -17.31 -4.71 10.12
N LEU A 90 -17.88 -3.50 10.03
CA LEU A 90 -17.14 -2.25 10.22
C LEU A 90 -16.56 -2.14 11.64
N LYS A 91 -17.32 -2.54 12.66
CA LYS A 91 -16.85 -2.59 14.04
C LYS A 91 -15.68 -3.55 14.17
N ASP A 92 -15.77 -4.76 13.61
CA ASP A 92 -14.72 -5.76 13.69
C ASP A 92 -13.43 -5.28 13.01
N MET A 93 -13.55 -4.65 11.83
CA MET A 93 -12.41 -4.00 11.17
C MET A 93 -11.82 -2.88 12.03
N THR A 94 -12.65 -2.06 12.69
CA THR A 94 -12.19 -0.95 13.53
C THR A 94 -11.46 -1.44 14.79
N VAL A 95 -11.96 -2.52 15.42
CA VAL A 95 -11.31 -3.13 16.58
C VAL A 95 -9.97 -3.74 16.16
N ALA A 96 -9.93 -4.49 15.06
CA ALA A 96 -8.70 -5.04 14.52
C ALA A 96 -7.66 -3.95 14.19
N ILE A 97 -8.09 -2.84 13.58
CA ILE A 97 -7.24 -1.66 13.36
C ILE A 97 -6.74 -1.08 14.69
N GLY A 98 -7.60 -1.01 15.71
CA GLY A 98 -7.21 -0.54 17.04
C GLY A 98 -6.12 -1.39 17.68
N ASP A 99 -6.25 -2.71 17.61
CA ASP A 99 -5.27 -3.66 18.13
C ASP A 99 -3.95 -3.58 17.35
N GLU A 100 -4.01 -3.52 16.02
CA GLU A 100 -2.83 -3.36 15.15
C GLU A 100 -2.12 -2.01 15.38
N ILE A 101 -2.85 -0.92 15.61
CA ILE A 101 -2.24 0.38 15.96
C ILE A 101 -1.49 0.28 17.29
N ARG A 102 -2.09 -0.38 18.28
CA ARG A 102 -1.46 -0.56 19.60
C ARG A 102 -0.22 -1.43 19.51
N GLU A 103 -0.27 -2.52 18.73
CA GLU A 103 0.88 -3.36 18.44
C GLU A 103 1.95 -2.61 17.64
N SER A 104 1.57 -1.91 16.58
CA SER A 104 2.46 -1.08 15.75
C SER A 104 3.11 0.05 16.55
N SER A 105 2.42 0.63 17.54
CA SER A 105 3.00 1.63 18.44
C SER A 105 4.06 0.99 19.35
N ALA A 106 3.76 -0.17 19.94
CA ALA A 106 4.73 -0.91 20.74
C ALA A 106 5.94 -1.40 19.91
N LEU A 107 5.73 -1.75 18.64
CA LEU A 107 6.78 -2.08 17.70
C LEU A 107 7.62 -0.84 17.34
N ALA A 108 6.97 0.31 17.11
CA ALA A 108 7.66 1.56 16.83
C ALA A 108 8.56 2.00 18.01
N ASP A 109 8.10 1.84 19.25
CA ASP A 109 8.91 2.09 20.45
C ASP A 109 10.15 1.19 20.48
N LYS A 110 9.98 -0.12 20.23
CA LYS A 110 11.11 -1.06 20.12
C LYS A 110 12.05 -0.72 18.96
N MET A 111 11.52 -0.23 17.84
CA MET A 111 12.33 0.24 16.71
C MET A 111 13.14 1.47 17.09
N ASN A 112 12.57 2.42 17.84
CA ASN A 112 13.29 3.57 18.34
C ASN A 112 14.50 3.14 19.19
N ASP A 113 14.29 2.22 20.15
CA ASP A 113 15.36 1.68 20.98
C ASP A 113 16.45 0.97 20.14
N ALA A 114 16.04 0.20 19.14
CA ALA A 114 16.96 -0.46 18.22
C ALA A 114 17.78 0.55 17.39
N PHE A 115 17.15 1.62 16.91
CA PHE A 115 17.83 2.70 16.19
C PHE A 115 18.81 3.45 17.09
N ASP A 116 18.44 3.77 18.33
CA ASP A 116 19.33 4.43 19.28
C ASP A 116 20.54 3.55 19.61
N SER A 117 20.33 2.26 19.85
CA SER A 117 21.44 1.31 20.08
C SER A 117 22.37 1.20 18.87
N THR A 118 21.80 1.20 17.66
CA THR A 118 22.56 1.17 16.41
C THR A 118 23.34 2.47 16.21
N ARG A 119 22.73 3.62 16.51
CA ARG A 119 23.37 4.94 16.47
C ARG A 119 24.59 5.00 17.39
N VAL A 120 24.48 4.49 18.62
CA VAL A 120 25.60 4.42 19.56
C VAL A 120 26.72 3.53 19.01
N ARG A 121 26.39 2.37 18.47
CA ARG A 121 27.37 1.45 17.85
C ARG A 121 28.08 2.11 16.65
N LEU A 122 27.32 2.74 15.76
CA LEU A 122 27.84 3.45 14.59
C LEU A 122 28.76 4.61 14.99
N ARG A 123 28.38 5.39 16.00
CA ARG A 123 29.27 6.41 16.57
C ARG A 123 30.56 5.80 17.10
N GLY A 124 30.49 4.66 17.78
CA GLY A 124 31.67 3.93 18.24
C GLY A 124 32.58 3.48 17.11
N THR A 125 32.03 2.91 16.03
CA THR A 125 32.82 2.50 14.85
C THR A 125 33.43 3.70 14.13
N MET A 126 32.69 4.80 13.97
CA MET A 126 33.20 6.05 13.39
C MET A 126 34.32 6.66 14.24
N ASN A 127 34.19 6.64 15.56
CA ASN A 127 35.26 7.12 16.45
C ASN A 127 36.54 6.29 16.30
N ARG A 128 36.41 4.96 16.24
CA ARG A 128 37.57 4.07 15.98
C ARG A 128 38.18 4.33 14.60
N MET A 129 37.35 4.63 13.60
CA MET A 129 37.81 5.00 12.26
C MET A 129 38.58 6.33 12.27
N MET A 130 38.13 7.35 12.99
CA MET A 130 38.89 8.61 13.15
C MET A 130 40.27 8.36 13.78
N VAL A 131 40.32 7.56 14.86
CA VAL A 131 41.60 7.21 15.51
C VAL A 131 42.52 6.43 14.55
N MET A 132 41.96 5.59 13.69
CA MET A 132 42.74 4.88 12.67
C MET A 132 43.21 5.82 11.57
N ALA A 133 42.40 6.79 11.14
CA ALA A 133 42.79 7.79 10.15
C ALA A 133 43.92 8.69 10.66
N GLU A 134 43.89 9.10 11.93
CA GLU A 134 44.96 9.89 12.55
C GLU A 134 46.28 9.12 12.65
N ARG A 135 46.21 7.80 12.85
CA ARG A 135 47.39 6.93 12.98
C ARG A 135 47.89 6.37 11.65
N THR A 136 47.02 6.30 10.63
CA THR A 136 47.35 5.79 9.30
C THR A 136 47.83 6.94 8.42
N GLY A 137 49.07 7.35 8.64
CA GLY A 137 49.76 8.32 7.80
C GLY A 137 51.24 8.00 7.73
N VAL A 138 51.80 7.98 6.52
CA VAL A 138 53.25 7.96 6.35
C VAL A 138 53.78 9.31 6.81
N GLY A 139 54.31 9.36 8.03
CA GLY A 139 54.76 10.60 8.64
C GLY A 139 55.84 11.29 7.81
N TRP A 140 55.89 12.62 7.88
CA TRP A 140 56.82 13.44 7.08
C TRP A 140 58.29 13.00 7.21
N LYS A 141 58.67 12.42 8.36
CA LYS A 141 60.00 11.86 8.63
C LYS A 141 60.37 10.69 7.71
N VAL A 142 59.40 9.84 7.35
CA VAL A 142 59.63 8.71 6.42
C VAL A 142 59.87 9.24 5.01
N TRP A 143 59.15 10.27 4.60
CA TRP A 143 59.38 10.97 3.34
C TRP A 143 60.77 11.60 3.27
N LEU A 144 61.23 12.27 4.34
CA LEU A 144 62.60 12.78 4.42
C LEU A 144 63.65 11.69 4.32
N LEU A 145 63.47 10.59 5.06
CA LEU A 145 64.41 9.47 5.05
C LEU A 145 64.47 8.83 3.65
N PHE A 146 63.33 8.64 2.99
CA PHE A 146 63.26 8.15 1.62
C PHE A 146 64.01 9.05 0.63
N PHE A 147 63.76 10.37 0.66
CA PHE A 147 64.48 11.31 -0.20
C PHE A 147 65.98 11.36 0.09
N ALA A 148 66.37 11.32 1.36
CA ALA A 148 67.77 11.28 1.75
C ALA A 148 68.45 10.01 1.24
N ALA A 149 67.80 8.85 1.35
CA ALA A 149 68.32 7.59 0.82
C ALA A 149 68.46 7.61 -0.71
N VAL A 150 67.47 8.12 -1.43
CA VAL A 150 67.53 8.29 -2.90
C VAL A 150 68.64 9.27 -3.29
N GLY A 151 68.73 10.41 -2.62
CA GLY A 151 69.78 11.41 -2.86
C GLY A 151 71.19 10.86 -2.58
N MET A 152 71.34 10.07 -1.51
CA MET A 152 72.60 9.40 -1.16
C MET A 152 72.99 8.35 -2.22
N LEU A 153 72.01 7.62 -2.76
CA LEU A 153 72.24 6.65 -3.85
C LEU A 153 72.70 7.35 -5.13
N PHE A 154 72.08 8.48 -5.50
CA PHE A 154 72.53 9.31 -6.61
C PHE A 154 73.96 9.84 -6.41
N PHE A 155 74.28 10.33 -5.22
CA PHE A 155 75.64 10.77 -4.88
C PHE A 155 76.65 9.62 -4.98
N TYR A 156 76.26 8.42 -4.51
CA TYR A 156 77.11 7.23 -4.59
C TYR A 156 77.40 6.83 -6.04
N VAL A 157 76.38 6.76 -6.90
CA VAL A 157 76.51 6.46 -8.34
C VAL A 157 77.25 7.56 -9.11
N TRP A 158 77.23 8.79 -8.63
CA TRP A 158 77.98 9.88 -9.26
C TRP A 158 79.47 9.87 -8.89
N LEU A 159 79.79 9.40 -7.67
CA LEU A 159 81.16 9.38 -7.15
C LEU A 159 81.95 8.12 -7.58
N PHE A 160 81.27 7.05 -7.98
CA PHE A 160 81.82 5.78 -8.49
C PHE A 160 81.46 5.57 -9.96
#